data_AF-A0A3D1HLA1-F1
#
_entry.id   AF-A0A3D1HLA1-F1
#
_cell.length_a   1.000
_cell.length_b   1.000
_cell.length_c   1.000
_cell.angle_alpha   90.00
_cell.angle_beta   90.00
_cell.angle_gamma   90.00
#
_symmetry.space_group_name_H-M   'P 1'
#
loop_
_entity.id
_entity.type
_entity.pdbx_description
1 polymer ?
#
loop_
_entity_poly.entity_id
_entity_poly.type
_entity_poly.pdbx_seq_one_letter_code
_entity_poly.pdbx_strand_id
1 'polypeptide(L)'
;MGSFADEVTFDFTGETAYGMTLLSGSTSEYNPDPTTCKEGNVTLYLNGKTRWWKAGEGNILRFYKESSMNIAAPEGNVVTSVVFDTKAGSSFESSVGTYADGTWTGSLNSVDIACNITKSNAGISKITVTYQKSDAPVKKAPNLAFSEKEATATLGAAFTAPTLTKETTAAVTYSSSNEAVATVDATTGAVNVLALGTTEITASAPENDEYSAGSAKYTLTVVAPVLDEVTAPYKETFETGFGSFTTDDVTLGEGLSYVWKIDASYKCAKASAFVNKNNIASESWLVSPWINIPASETACNLYFDQAISKYFGTVADEATVWVKVKDGAWTQLSGITYPEIADGKSFSSFETSTVDLASYIGKTIKVGFKYLSSDAAAGTWELRNVIVAKDPESAGINHVTAEKFNAN
;
A
#
# COMPACT_ATOMS: atom_id res chain seq x y z
N MET A 1 45.36 28.60 14.91
CA MET A 1 46.02 27.43 14.31
C MET A 1 45.01 26.82 13.37
N GLY A 2 45.29 26.78 12.07
CA GLY A 2 44.33 26.24 11.08
C GLY A 2 44.03 24.78 11.41
N SER A 3 42.76 24.38 11.39
CA SER A 3 42.42 22.96 11.51
C SER A 3 42.99 22.24 10.30
N PHE A 4 43.87 21.26 10.51
CA PHE A 4 44.26 20.34 9.45
C PHE A 4 43.05 19.46 9.11
N ALA A 5 42.82 19.23 7.82
CA ALA A 5 41.80 18.29 7.38
C ALA A 5 42.26 16.86 7.69
N ASP A 6 41.35 16.06 8.27
CA ASP A 6 41.53 14.64 8.51
C ASP A 6 41.06 13.84 7.28
N GLU A 7 41.59 12.63 7.12
CA GLU A 7 41.24 11.74 6.01
C GLU A 7 41.01 10.31 6.52
N VAL A 8 39.99 9.64 5.99
CA VAL A 8 39.74 8.21 6.18
C VAL A 8 39.46 7.55 4.83
N THR A 9 39.78 6.26 4.70
CA THR A 9 39.51 5.50 3.47
C THR A 9 38.76 4.22 3.80
N PHE A 10 37.54 4.12 3.28
CA PHE A 10 36.78 2.87 3.29
C PHE A 10 37.32 1.94 2.20
N ASP A 11 37.84 0.77 2.59
CA ASP A 11 38.45 -0.19 1.68
C ASP A 11 37.55 -1.43 1.51
N PHE A 12 37.04 -1.64 0.29
CA PHE A 12 36.19 -2.80 -0.03
C PHE A 12 36.95 -3.90 -0.76
N THR A 13 38.27 -3.79 -0.91
CA THR A 13 39.09 -4.75 -1.65
C THR A 13 39.60 -5.91 -0.79
N GLY A 14 39.52 -5.78 0.54
CA GLY A 14 40.07 -6.72 1.50
C GLY A 14 39.31 -8.05 1.64
N GLU A 15 39.68 -8.84 2.65
CA GLU A 15 39.05 -10.14 2.96
C GLU A 15 37.82 -10.00 3.87
N THR A 16 37.63 -8.82 4.47
CA THR A 16 36.42 -8.42 5.21
C THR A 16 36.11 -6.97 4.88
N ALA A 17 34.84 -6.57 4.91
CA ALA A 17 34.44 -5.17 4.73
C ALA A 17 33.20 -4.86 5.59
N TYR A 18 33.42 -4.15 6.70
CA TYR A 18 32.36 -3.50 7.49
C TYR A 18 31.16 -4.39 7.87
N GLY A 19 31.42 -5.67 8.20
CA GLY A 19 30.39 -6.63 8.60
C GLY A 19 29.52 -7.17 7.45
N MET A 20 29.80 -6.81 6.20
CA MET A 20 29.09 -7.32 5.03
C MET A 20 29.54 -8.74 4.69
N THR A 21 28.61 -9.54 4.17
CA THR A 21 28.91 -10.87 3.61
C THR A 21 29.44 -10.72 2.19
N LEU A 22 30.56 -11.39 1.87
CA LEU A 22 31.12 -11.39 0.52
C LEU A 22 30.25 -12.25 -0.41
N LEU A 23 29.63 -11.62 -1.41
CA LEU A 23 28.75 -12.28 -2.38
C LEU A 23 29.47 -12.58 -3.70
N SER A 24 29.02 -13.63 -4.40
CA SER A 24 29.49 -14.00 -5.74
C SER A 24 28.44 -14.79 -6.53
N GLY A 25 28.67 -15.07 -7.81
CA GLY A 25 27.79 -15.91 -8.63
C GLY A 25 26.46 -15.25 -9.03
N SER A 26 25.35 -15.95 -8.88
CA SER A 26 24.01 -15.55 -9.37
C SER A 26 23.01 -15.18 -8.26
N THR A 27 23.50 -14.82 -7.06
CA THR A 27 22.63 -14.50 -5.92
C THR A 27 21.75 -13.25 -6.14
N SER A 28 20.54 -13.28 -5.57
CA SER A 28 19.61 -12.15 -5.47
C SER A 28 19.70 -11.41 -4.13
N GLU A 29 20.57 -11.84 -3.20
CA GLU A 29 20.74 -11.22 -1.88
C GLU A 29 21.34 -9.81 -1.97
N TYR A 30 21.04 -8.96 -0.99
CA TYR A 30 21.58 -7.62 -0.84
C TYR A 30 22.02 -7.41 0.61
N ASN A 31 22.85 -6.41 0.84
CA ASN A 31 23.13 -5.95 2.19
C ASN A 31 21.81 -5.48 2.86
N PRO A 32 21.71 -5.53 4.21
CA PRO A 32 20.62 -4.89 4.94
C PRO A 32 20.42 -3.43 4.52
N ASP A 33 19.17 -2.96 4.54
CA ASP A 33 18.83 -1.58 4.18
C ASP A 33 18.28 -0.83 5.41
N PRO A 34 19.04 0.12 6.01
CA PRO A 34 20.40 0.52 5.63
C PRO A 34 21.50 -0.40 6.19
N THR A 35 22.67 -0.39 5.56
CA THR A 35 23.92 -0.98 6.11
C THR A 35 24.85 0.12 6.58
N THR A 36 25.39 0.00 7.79
CA THR A 36 26.29 1.00 8.38
C THR A 36 27.75 0.53 8.30
N CYS A 37 28.60 1.31 7.65
CA CYS A 37 30.05 1.14 7.64
C CYS A 37 30.70 2.26 8.44
N LYS A 38 31.68 1.95 9.29
CA LYS A 38 32.41 2.94 10.10
C LYS A 38 33.90 2.82 9.84
N GLU A 39 34.54 3.94 9.53
CA GLU A 39 35.98 4.05 9.39
C GLU A 39 36.46 5.31 10.12
N GLY A 40 37.31 5.14 11.12
CA GLY A 40 37.60 6.19 12.10
C GLY A 40 36.32 6.80 12.69
N ASN A 41 36.19 8.12 12.56
CA ASN A 41 35.03 8.90 13.05
C ASN A 41 33.97 9.19 11.97
N VAL A 42 34.16 8.71 10.75
CA VAL A 42 33.20 8.89 9.65
C VAL A 42 32.30 7.67 9.55
N THR A 43 31.02 7.91 9.31
CA THR A 43 30.03 6.85 9.08
C THR A 43 29.50 6.91 7.66
N LEU A 44 29.40 5.76 7.01
CA LEU A 44 28.79 5.57 5.70
C LEU A 44 27.51 4.74 5.90
N TYR A 45 26.37 5.27 5.47
CA TYR A 45 25.11 4.54 5.41
C TYR A 45 24.81 4.16 3.96
N LEU A 46 24.73 2.87 3.69
CA LEU A 46 24.38 2.32 2.39
C LEU A 46 22.88 2.04 2.37
N ASN A 47 22.15 2.72 1.49
CA ASN A 47 20.69 2.62 1.39
C ASN A 47 20.27 1.92 0.09
N GLY A 48 19.17 1.20 0.16
CA GLY A 48 18.65 0.40 -0.95
C GLY A 48 19.55 -0.79 -1.30
N LYS A 49 19.52 -1.17 -2.58
CA LYS A 49 20.18 -2.38 -3.07
C LYS A 49 21.68 -2.17 -3.23
N THR A 50 22.46 -2.61 -2.24
CA THR A 50 23.93 -2.64 -2.30
C THR A 50 24.49 -4.04 -2.02
N ARG A 51 25.72 -4.33 -2.49
CA ARG A 51 26.40 -5.61 -2.26
C ARG A 51 27.90 -5.45 -2.10
N TRP A 52 28.51 -6.16 -1.17
CA TRP A 52 29.94 -6.42 -1.24
C TRP A 52 30.23 -7.66 -2.08
N TRP A 53 31.01 -7.51 -3.15
CA TRP A 53 31.04 -8.47 -4.25
C TRP A 53 32.44 -8.90 -4.65
N LYS A 54 32.63 -10.21 -4.85
CA LYS A 54 33.86 -10.78 -5.40
C LYS A 54 33.97 -10.52 -6.90
N ALA A 55 34.84 -9.59 -7.30
CA ALA A 55 35.15 -9.31 -8.70
C ALA A 55 36.51 -9.89 -9.11
N GLY A 56 36.82 -9.83 -10.41
CA GLY A 56 38.06 -10.40 -10.96
C GLY A 56 39.33 -9.63 -10.57
N GLU A 57 39.22 -8.33 -10.32
CA GLU A 57 40.31 -7.42 -9.92
C GLU A 57 40.08 -6.93 -8.47
N GLY A 58 39.95 -7.87 -7.52
CA GLY A 58 39.67 -7.55 -6.11
C GLY A 58 38.18 -7.41 -5.79
N ASN A 59 37.84 -7.43 -4.49
CA ASN A 59 36.46 -7.26 -4.04
C ASN A 59 36.02 -5.79 -4.21
N ILE A 60 34.72 -5.55 -4.44
CA ILE A 60 34.17 -4.21 -4.68
C ILE A 60 32.81 -4.03 -3.99
N LEU A 61 32.47 -2.80 -3.62
CA LEU A 61 31.12 -2.42 -3.24
C LEU A 61 30.29 -2.08 -4.48
N ARG A 62 29.18 -2.77 -4.69
CA ARG A 62 28.26 -2.54 -5.81
C ARG A 62 27.00 -1.81 -5.38
N PHE A 63 26.62 -0.84 -6.19
CA PHE A 63 25.37 -0.10 -6.13
C PHE A 63 24.48 -0.47 -7.32
N TYR A 64 23.16 -0.46 -7.10
CA TYR A 64 22.14 -0.75 -8.10
C TYR A 64 21.19 0.44 -8.26
N LYS A 65 20.28 0.37 -9.24
CA LYS A 65 19.22 1.39 -9.43
C LYS A 65 18.52 1.71 -8.09
N GLU A 66 18.30 3.00 -7.85
CA GLU A 66 17.64 3.56 -6.64
C GLU A 66 18.39 3.34 -5.32
N SER A 67 19.61 2.80 -5.34
CA SER A 67 20.49 2.79 -4.16
C SER A 67 21.21 4.13 -3.98
N SER A 68 21.63 4.41 -2.76
CA SER A 68 22.39 5.61 -2.42
C SER A 68 23.36 5.33 -1.28
N MET A 69 24.25 6.28 -1.03
CA MET A 69 25.03 6.33 0.20
C MET A 69 24.94 7.72 0.84
N ASN A 70 24.94 7.73 2.17
CA ASN A 70 25.11 8.93 2.98
C ASN A 70 26.46 8.85 3.69
N ILE A 71 27.31 9.87 3.53
CA ILE A 71 28.61 10.00 4.22
C ILE A 71 28.48 11.07 5.31
N ALA A 72 28.62 10.68 6.58
CA ALA A 72 28.51 11.57 7.73
C ALA A 72 29.86 11.77 8.44
N ALA A 73 30.30 13.03 8.52
CA ALA A 73 31.40 13.45 9.37
C ALA A 73 30.98 13.47 10.85
N PRO A 74 31.92 13.37 11.80
CA PRO A 74 31.60 13.48 13.22
C PRO A 74 30.99 14.85 13.57
N GLU A 75 30.30 14.91 14.72
CA GLU A 75 29.67 16.16 15.20
C GLU A 75 30.67 17.32 15.24
N GLY A 76 30.28 18.46 14.68
CA GLY A 76 31.13 19.65 14.58
C GLY A 76 32.08 19.68 13.37
N ASN A 77 32.13 18.62 12.56
CA ASN A 77 32.93 18.54 11.34
C ASN A 77 32.08 18.55 10.07
N VAL A 78 32.71 18.93 8.97
CA VAL A 78 32.16 18.90 7.61
C VAL A 78 33.04 18.04 6.72
N VAL A 79 32.43 17.24 5.85
CA VAL A 79 33.06 16.61 4.71
C VAL A 79 33.39 17.69 3.69
N THR A 80 34.64 17.71 3.24
CA THR A 80 35.13 18.66 2.23
C THR A 80 35.42 18.01 0.89
N SER A 81 35.73 16.71 0.90
CA SER A 81 35.97 15.91 -0.30
C SER A 81 35.57 14.46 -0.08
N VAL A 82 35.00 13.83 -1.12
CA VAL A 82 34.84 12.38 -1.22
C VAL A 82 35.37 11.95 -2.57
N VAL A 83 36.27 10.96 -2.58
CA VAL A 83 36.89 10.44 -3.81
C VAL A 83 36.67 8.94 -3.89
N PHE A 84 36.12 8.49 -5.01
CA PHE A 84 35.91 7.08 -5.31
C PHE A 84 37.06 6.54 -6.14
N ASP A 85 37.64 5.42 -5.70
CA ASP A 85 38.42 4.56 -6.57
C ASP A 85 37.46 3.66 -7.36
N THR A 86 37.12 4.08 -8.57
CA THR A 86 36.12 3.44 -9.41
C THR A 86 36.36 3.72 -10.90
N LYS A 87 35.90 2.79 -11.76
CA LYS A 87 35.75 3.02 -13.21
C LYS A 87 34.35 3.52 -13.59
N ALA A 88 33.47 3.72 -12.61
CA ALA A 88 32.04 4.04 -12.76
C ALA A 88 31.66 5.38 -12.07
N GLY A 89 32.57 6.36 -12.03
CA GLY A 89 32.33 7.64 -11.34
C GLY A 89 31.09 8.38 -11.83
N SER A 90 30.85 8.38 -13.13
CA SER A 90 29.66 8.96 -13.79
C SER A 90 28.33 8.25 -13.49
N SER A 91 28.35 7.12 -12.78
CA SER A 91 27.16 6.37 -12.35
C SER A 91 26.55 6.84 -11.02
N PHE A 92 27.05 7.96 -10.50
CA PHE A 92 26.57 8.58 -9.28
C PHE A 92 26.37 10.08 -9.47
N GLU A 93 25.59 10.67 -8.59
CA GLU A 93 25.32 12.10 -8.54
C GLU A 93 25.05 12.56 -7.11
N SER A 94 25.18 13.85 -6.87
CA SER A 94 24.76 14.48 -5.62
C SER A 94 24.01 15.76 -5.94
N SER A 95 22.86 15.97 -5.28
CA SER A 95 22.10 17.21 -5.34
C SER A 95 22.64 18.28 -4.38
N VAL A 96 23.64 17.93 -3.58
CA VAL A 96 24.30 18.81 -2.61
C VAL A 96 25.79 18.90 -2.94
N GLY A 97 26.41 20.06 -2.69
CA GLY A 97 27.81 20.28 -3.08
C GLY A 97 28.05 20.18 -4.59
N THR A 98 29.29 19.87 -4.99
CA THR A 98 29.70 19.70 -6.39
C THR A 98 30.20 18.29 -6.61
N TYR A 99 29.55 17.54 -7.50
CA TYR A 99 29.97 16.20 -7.89
C TYR A 99 30.46 16.17 -9.34
N ALA A 100 31.61 15.53 -9.58
CA ALA A 100 32.16 15.27 -10.90
C ALA A 100 32.89 13.93 -10.93
N ASP A 101 32.36 12.97 -11.70
CA ASP A 101 32.97 11.69 -12.07
C ASP A 101 33.76 10.97 -10.96
N GLY A 102 33.08 10.63 -9.86
CA GLY A 102 33.69 9.92 -8.73
C GLY A 102 34.27 10.82 -7.65
N THR A 103 34.26 12.15 -7.85
CA THR A 103 34.73 13.12 -6.86
C THR A 103 33.59 14.04 -6.45
N TRP A 104 33.34 14.13 -5.15
CA TRP A 104 32.48 15.14 -4.55
C TRP A 104 33.33 16.17 -3.80
N THR A 105 32.96 17.45 -3.86
CA THR A 105 33.54 18.52 -3.04
C THR A 105 32.45 19.43 -2.48
N GLY A 106 32.68 19.97 -1.29
CA GLY A 106 31.72 20.85 -0.63
C GLY A 106 32.11 21.17 0.80
N SER A 107 31.11 21.48 1.62
CA SER A 107 31.29 21.70 3.06
C SER A 107 29.96 21.39 3.75
N LEU A 108 29.74 20.11 4.06
CA LEU A 108 28.52 19.60 4.67
C LEU A 108 28.86 18.55 5.71
N ASN A 109 28.15 18.51 6.84
CA ASN A 109 28.35 17.45 7.82
C ASN A 109 27.93 16.08 7.30
N SER A 110 26.96 16.05 6.40
CA SER A 110 26.46 14.83 5.78
C SER A 110 26.28 15.06 4.29
N VAL A 111 26.71 14.08 3.49
CA VAL A 111 26.71 14.13 2.03
C VAL A 111 25.92 12.95 1.48
N ASP A 112 24.84 13.24 0.76
CA ASP A 112 24.08 12.23 0.02
C ASP A 112 24.62 12.07 -1.40
N ILE A 113 24.95 10.84 -1.79
CA ILE A 113 25.35 10.47 -3.15
C ILE A 113 24.44 9.35 -3.63
N ALA A 114 23.67 9.64 -4.68
CA ALA A 114 22.72 8.71 -5.28
C ALA A 114 23.35 7.95 -6.45
N CYS A 115 22.97 6.69 -6.65
CA CYS A 115 23.32 5.93 -7.85
C CYS A 115 22.29 6.23 -8.95
N ASN A 116 22.73 6.75 -10.10
CA ASN A 116 21.86 7.27 -11.17
C ASN A 116 21.76 6.34 -12.40
N ILE A 117 22.06 5.05 -12.22
CA ILE A 117 22.00 4.06 -13.29
C ILE A 117 20.58 3.52 -13.53
N THR A 118 20.30 3.12 -14.76
CA THR A 118 19.02 2.50 -15.15
C THR A 118 19.07 0.97 -15.21
N LYS A 119 20.23 0.38 -15.51
CA LYS A 119 20.46 -1.08 -15.57
C LYS A 119 21.91 -1.40 -15.14
N SER A 120 22.16 -2.65 -14.73
CA SER A 120 23.45 -3.18 -14.23
C SER A 120 23.78 -2.78 -12.78
N ASN A 121 25.06 -2.56 -12.48
CA ASN A 121 25.61 -2.16 -11.19
C ASN A 121 26.79 -1.19 -11.39
N ALA A 122 27.05 -0.34 -10.41
CA ALA A 122 28.22 0.53 -10.34
C ALA A 122 29.11 0.09 -9.17
N GLY A 123 30.39 -0.17 -9.44
CA GLY A 123 31.33 -0.73 -8.46
C GLY A 123 32.31 0.30 -7.93
N ILE A 124 32.56 0.33 -6.63
CA ILE A 124 33.57 1.17 -5.98
C ILE A 124 34.52 0.27 -5.19
N SER A 125 35.83 0.44 -5.39
CA SER A 125 36.88 -0.28 -4.68
C SER A 125 37.19 0.37 -3.33
N LYS A 126 37.34 1.70 -3.34
CA LYS A 126 37.64 2.50 -2.14
C LYS A 126 36.90 3.82 -2.15
N ILE A 127 36.58 4.33 -0.97
CA ILE A 127 36.00 5.67 -0.78
C ILE A 127 36.89 6.42 0.21
N THR A 128 37.60 7.43 -0.29
CA THR A 128 38.42 8.32 0.55
C THR A 128 37.60 9.57 0.90
N VAL A 129 37.48 9.86 2.19
CA VAL A 129 36.71 10.99 2.73
C VAL A 129 37.66 11.94 3.44
N THR A 130 37.73 13.18 2.97
CA THR A 130 38.40 14.27 3.65
C THR A 130 37.37 15.09 4.42
N TYR A 131 37.62 15.34 5.70
CA TYR A 131 36.74 16.10 6.58
C TYR A 131 37.54 16.99 7.52
N GLN A 132 36.92 18.05 8.02
CA GLN A 132 37.58 18.98 8.93
C GLN A 132 36.59 19.59 9.90
N LYS A 133 37.09 20.21 10.96
CA LYS A 133 36.26 20.99 11.87
C LYS A 133 35.59 22.12 11.10
N SER A 134 34.29 22.32 11.31
CA SER A 134 33.55 23.39 10.66
C SER A 134 33.85 24.75 11.30
N ASP A 135 34.01 25.78 10.49
CA ASP A 135 34.14 27.17 10.95
C ASP A 135 32.80 27.77 11.39
N ALA A 136 31.69 27.24 10.85
CA ALA A 136 30.32 27.58 11.25
C ALA A 136 29.69 26.43 12.05
N PRO A 137 28.72 26.70 12.95
CA PRO A 137 27.96 25.65 13.61
C PRO A 137 27.33 24.70 12.58
N VAL A 138 27.59 23.40 12.72
CA VAL A 138 26.94 22.36 11.94
C VAL A 138 25.55 22.10 12.53
N LYS A 139 24.52 22.23 11.72
CA LYS A 139 23.14 21.93 12.12
C LYS A 139 22.88 20.42 12.12
N LYS A 140 22.18 19.96 13.14
CA LYS A 140 21.73 18.57 13.32
C LYS A 140 20.54 18.26 12.41
N ALA A 141 20.36 16.99 12.07
CA ALA A 141 19.12 16.56 11.41
C ALA A 141 17.94 16.68 12.39
N PRO A 142 16.77 17.18 11.97
CA PRO A 142 15.65 17.38 12.88
C PRO A 142 14.91 16.08 13.24
N ASN A 143 15.23 14.97 12.55
CA ASN A 143 14.76 13.60 12.83
C ASN A 143 13.23 13.50 13.03
N LEU A 144 12.47 14.17 12.17
CA LEU A 144 11.01 14.03 12.13
C LEU A 144 10.66 12.61 11.65
N ALA A 145 9.82 11.91 12.41
CA ALA A 145 9.32 10.59 12.04
C ALA A 145 7.92 10.36 12.62
N PHE A 146 7.01 9.84 11.81
CA PHE A 146 5.74 9.30 12.31
C PHE A 146 5.95 7.87 12.80
N SER A 147 5.18 7.47 13.81
CA SER A 147 5.20 6.09 14.33
C SER A 147 4.85 5.05 13.27
N GLU A 148 4.02 5.42 12.29
CA GLU A 148 3.57 4.57 11.19
C GLU A 148 3.69 5.32 9.85
N LYS A 149 3.96 4.59 8.76
CA LYS A 149 3.99 5.14 7.40
C LYS A 149 2.62 5.13 6.72
N GLU A 150 1.70 4.30 7.22
CA GLU A 150 0.34 4.14 6.72
C GLU A 150 -0.64 4.12 7.89
N ALA A 151 -1.84 4.69 7.68
CA ALA A 151 -2.94 4.65 8.64
C ALA A 151 -4.27 4.48 7.91
N THR A 152 -5.21 3.81 8.57
CA THR A 152 -6.59 3.64 8.07
C THR A 152 -7.58 4.26 9.04
N ALA A 153 -8.45 5.13 8.52
CA ALA A 153 -9.58 5.68 9.26
C ALA A 153 -10.89 5.15 8.70
N THR A 154 -11.90 5.01 9.56
CA THR A 154 -13.26 4.67 9.16
C THR A 154 -14.11 5.94 9.17
N LEU A 155 -14.80 6.23 8.06
CA LEU A 155 -15.66 7.42 7.96
C LEU A 155 -16.74 7.40 9.04
N GLY A 156 -16.84 8.49 9.82
CA GLY A 156 -17.79 8.62 10.93
C GLY A 156 -17.34 8.00 12.26
N ALA A 157 -16.16 7.37 12.31
CA ALA A 157 -15.57 6.86 13.55
C ALA A 157 -14.47 7.81 14.07
N ALA A 158 -14.19 7.73 15.37
CA ALA A 158 -13.02 8.39 15.95
C ALA A 158 -11.73 7.82 15.34
N PHE A 159 -10.77 8.69 15.06
CA PHE A 159 -9.47 8.33 14.48
C PHE A 159 -8.32 8.86 15.35
N THR A 160 -7.34 8.00 15.61
CA THR A 160 -6.10 8.35 16.30
C THR A 160 -4.97 8.38 15.28
N ALA A 161 -4.41 9.57 15.04
CA ALA A 161 -3.33 9.73 14.07
C ALA A 161 -2.00 9.12 14.58
N PRO A 162 -1.12 8.66 13.65
CA PRO A 162 0.27 8.33 13.98
C PRO A 162 0.96 9.47 14.74
N THR A 163 1.74 9.12 15.76
CA THR A 163 2.43 10.11 16.59
C THR A 163 3.70 10.59 15.91
N LEU A 164 3.97 11.89 15.92
CA LEU A 164 5.22 12.46 15.40
C LEU A 164 6.28 12.54 16.50
N THR A 165 7.47 12.03 16.24
CA THR A 165 8.70 12.32 17.01
C THR A 165 9.58 13.31 16.24
N LYS A 166 10.34 14.13 16.97
CA LYS A 166 11.31 15.08 16.40
C LYS A 166 12.41 15.37 17.43
N GLU A 167 13.57 15.83 16.96
CA GLU A 167 14.65 16.35 17.81
C GLU A 167 14.75 17.88 17.76
N THR A 168 14.27 18.51 16.69
CA THR A 168 14.27 19.97 16.57
C THR A 168 13.31 20.66 17.53
N THR A 169 13.72 21.83 18.03
CA THR A 169 12.90 22.76 18.81
C THR A 169 11.99 23.63 17.94
N ALA A 170 12.17 23.63 16.61
CA ALA A 170 11.32 24.38 15.69
C ALA A 170 9.85 23.94 15.77
N ALA A 171 8.93 24.89 15.64
CA ALA A 171 7.50 24.59 15.55
C ALA A 171 7.23 23.75 14.29
N VAL A 172 6.39 22.74 14.41
CA VAL A 172 5.99 21.87 13.30
C VAL A 172 4.68 22.37 12.73
N THR A 173 4.56 22.40 11.41
CA THR A 173 3.31 22.63 10.70
C THR A 173 2.82 21.36 10.00
N TYR A 174 1.50 21.17 9.95
CA TYR A 174 0.86 20.03 9.32
C TYR A 174 0.05 20.44 8.09
N SER A 175 0.00 19.56 7.09
CA SER A 175 -0.80 19.76 5.87
C SER A 175 -1.33 18.44 5.32
N SER A 176 -2.48 18.47 4.65
CA SER A 176 -3.07 17.34 3.93
C SER A 176 -2.93 17.56 2.41
N SER A 177 -2.53 16.55 1.64
CA SER A 177 -2.45 16.66 0.18
C SER A 177 -3.83 16.66 -0.50
N ASN A 178 -4.86 16.18 0.20
CA ASN A 178 -6.25 16.15 -0.26
C ASN A 178 -7.23 16.45 0.89
N GLU A 179 -7.54 17.74 1.05
CA GLU A 179 -8.49 18.22 2.06
C GLU A 179 -9.94 17.80 1.82
N ALA A 180 -10.30 17.30 0.63
CA ALA A 180 -11.63 16.72 0.41
C ALA A 180 -11.79 15.36 1.10
N VAL A 181 -10.69 14.64 1.35
CA VAL A 181 -10.67 13.33 2.04
C VAL A 181 -10.51 13.53 3.55
N ALA A 182 -9.49 14.29 3.97
CA ALA A 182 -9.29 14.64 5.37
C ALA A 182 -8.55 15.96 5.52
N THR A 183 -8.93 16.74 6.52
CA THR A 183 -8.25 17.98 6.94
C THR A 183 -7.35 17.67 8.15
N VAL A 184 -6.33 18.49 8.36
CA VAL A 184 -5.44 18.39 9.52
C VAL A 184 -5.24 19.77 10.13
N ASP A 185 -5.36 19.88 11.43
CA ASP A 185 -5.04 21.11 12.14
C ASP A 185 -3.54 21.40 12.03
N ALA A 186 -3.21 22.56 11.48
CA ALA A 186 -1.85 22.91 11.09
C ALA A 186 -0.87 23.00 12.27
N THR A 187 -1.34 23.09 13.52
CA THR A 187 -0.48 23.26 14.72
C THR A 187 -0.44 22.00 15.57
N THR A 188 -1.58 21.35 15.76
CA THR A 188 -1.73 20.20 16.65
C THR A 188 -1.57 18.86 15.94
N GLY A 189 -1.72 18.84 14.61
CA GLY A 189 -1.72 17.59 13.83
C GLY A 189 -3.00 16.76 13.99
N ALA A 190 -4.04 17.31 14.63
CA ALA A 190 -5.34 16.63 14.77
C ALA A 190 -6.01 16.47 13.41
N VAL A 191 -6.38 15.25 13.04
CA VAL A 191 -6.97 14.91 11.74
C VAL A 191 -8.49 14.84 11.84
N ASN A 192 -9.18 15.48 10.90
CA ASN A 192 -10.62 15.40 10.72
C ASN A 192 -10.96 14.75 9.37
N VAL A 193 -11.63 13.61 9.43
CA VAL A 193 -11.97 12.76 8.28
C VAL A 193 -13.29 13.22 7.66
N LEU A 194 -13.30 13.41 6.33
CA LEU A 194 -14.43 14.03 5.62
C LEU A 194 -15.06 13.10 4.58
N ALA A 195 -14.26 12.36 3.80
CA ALA A 195 -14.76 11.50 2.74
C ALA A 195 -13.86 10.29 2.50
N LEU A 196 -14.38 9.29 1.79
CA LEU A 196 -13.62 8.12 1.35
C LEU A 196 -12.49 8.54 0.40
N GLY A 197 -11.35 7.86 0.49
CA GLY A 197 -10.21 8.09 -0.39
C GLY A 197 -8.88 8.05 0.35
N THR A 198 -7.86 8.61 -0.28
CA THR A 198 -6.49 8.63 0.25
C THR A 198 -5.93 10.05 0.26
N THR A 199 -5.19 10.40 1.31
CA THR A 199 -4.43 11.65 1.43
C THR A 199 -3.09 11.39 2.11
N GLU A 200 -2.10 12.25 1.88
CA GLU A 200 -0.85 12.27 2.64
C GLU A 200 -0.90 13.38 3.68
N ILE A 201 -0.63 13.04 4.94
CA ILE A 201 -0.46 14.02 6.02
C ILE A 201 1.02 14.26 6.21
N THR A 202 1.45 15.51 6.02
CA THR A 202 2.85 15.93 6.12
C THR A 202 3.07 16.82 7.33
N ALA A 203 4.12 16.54 8.10
CA ALA A 203 4.65 17.39 9.15
C ALA A 203 5.95 18.03 8.67
N SER A 204 6.10 19.35 8.80
CA SER A 204 7.30 20.08 8.38
C SER A 204 7.83 20.96 9.50
N ALA A 205 9.15 21.01 9.66
CA ALA A 205 9.85 21.92 10.55
C ALA A 205 10.81 22.79 9.74
N PRO A 206 10.80 24.12 9.89
CA PRO A 206 11.79 24.99 9.27
C PRO A 206 13.16 24.80 9.94
N GLU A 207 14.19 25.28 9.25
CA GLU A 207 15.54 25.38 9.80
C GLU A 207 15.57 26.36 10.99
N ASN A 208 16.40 26.05 12.01
CA ASN A 208 16.74 26.97 13.09
C ASN A 208 18.27 26.96 13.33
N ASP A 209 18.76 27.58 14.41
CA ASP A 209 20.21 27.70 14.66
C ASP A 209 20.91 26.34 14.87
N GLU A 210 20.20 25.35 15.41
CA GLU A 210 20.75 24.04 15.78
C GLU A 210 20.42 22.93 14.77
N TYR A 211 19.31 23.04 14.04
CA TYR A 211 18.78 21.98 13.18
C TYR A 211 18.46 22.48 11.78
N SER A 212 18.74 21.64 10.78
CA SER A 212 18.31 21.84 9.41
C SER A 212 16.79 21.72 9.29
N ALA A 213 16.20 22.26 8.21
CA ALA A 213 14.79 22.01 7.90
C ALA A 213 14.55 20.52 7.62
N GLY A 214 13.33 20.04 7.87
CA GLY A 214 12.98 18.65 7.57
C GLY A 214 11.48 18.39 7.61
N SER A 215 11.08 17.24 7.11
CA SER A 215 9.68 16.81 7.09
C SER A 215 9.54 15.30 7.26
N ALA A 216 8.34 14.88 7.66
CA ALA A 216 7.91 13.50 7.68
C ALA A 216 6.47 13.42 7.16
N LYS A 217 6.07 12.26 6.65
CA LYS A 217 4.71 12.05 6.15
C LYS A 217 4.23 10.62 6.37
N TYR A 218 2.91 10.46 6.42
CA TYR A 218 2.24 9.16 6.34
C TYR A 218 1.04 9.23 5.38
N THR A 219 0.68 8.08 4.82
CA THR A 219 -0.50 7.94 3.97
C THR A 219 -1.71 7.56 4.81
N LEU A 220 -2.78 8.34 4.73
CA LEU A 220 -4.07 8.05 5.35
C LEU A 220 -5.05 7.53 4.30
N THR A 221 -5.60 6.34 4.52
CA THR A 221 -6.71 5.79 3.74
C THR A 221 -8.00 5.84 4.56
N VAL A 222 -9.04 6.43 4.00
CA VAL A 222 -10.38 6.52 4.61
C VAL A 222 -11.29 5.52 3.94
N VAL A 223 -11.82 4.58 4.73
CA VAL A 223 -12.73 3.52 4.28
C VAL A 223 -14.13 3.72 4.84
N ALA A 224 -15.12 3.10 4.18
CA ALA A 224 -16.49 3.06 4.67
C ALA A 224 -16.60 2.16 5.91
N PRO A 225 -17.54 2.43 6.83
CA PRO A 225 -17.81 1.53 7.94
C PRO A 225 -18.36 0.18 7.44
N VAL A 226 -17.97 -0.89 8.12
CA VAL A 226 -18.60 -2.20 8.01
C VAL A 226 -19.82 -2.19 8.94
N LEU A 227 -21.00 -2.41 8.38
CA LEU A 227 -22.28 -2.40 9.10
C LEU A 227 -22.83 -3.81 9.20
N ASP A 228 -23.29 -4.23 10.39
CA ASP A 228 -23.93 -5.54 10.56
C ASP A 228 -25.37 -5.55 10.01
N GLU A 229 -26.04 -4.39 10.02
CA GLU A 229 -27.42 -4.22 9.56
C GLU A 229 -27.59 -2.89 8.81
N VAL A 230 -28.34 -2.92 7.71
CA VAL A 230 -28.69 -1.79 6.83
C VAL A 230 -30.18 -1.84 6.49
N THR A 231 -30.73 -0.77 5.91
CA THR A 231 -32.13 -0.73 5.46
C THR A 231 -32.20 -0.53 3.95
N ALA A 232 -33.11 -1.22 3.27
CA ALA A 232 -33.38 -1.01 1.85
C ALA A 232 -34.03 0.38 1.62
N PRO A 233 -33.69 1.10 0.52
CA PRO A 233 -32.83 0.65 -0.56
C PRO A 233 -31.35 0.61 -0.17
N TYR A 234 -30.68 -0.50 -0.50
CA TYR A 234 -29.28 -0.74 -0.17
C TYR A 234 -28.48 -1.06 -1.44
N LYS A 235 -27.22 -0.60 -1.50
CA LYS A 235 -26.33 -0.80 -2.63
C LYS A 235 -24.90 -1.05 -2.17
N GLU A 236 -24.23 -1.97 -2.84
CA GLU A 236 -22.80 -2.22 -2.77
C GLU A 236 -22.22 -2.38 -4.18
N THR A 237 -21.16 -1.66 -4.52
CA THR A 237 -20.58 -1.66 -5.87
C THR A 237 -19.51 -2.71 -6.06
N PHE A 238 -18.81 -3.10 -4.99
CA PHE A 238 -17.57 -3.88 -4.99
C PHE A 238 -16.40 -3.21 -5.75
N GLU A 239 -16.43 -1.88 -5.88
CA GLU A 239 -15.43 -1.15 -6.67
C GLU A 239 -14.03 -1.18 -6.02
N THR A 240 -13.96 -0.97 -4.70
CA THR A 240 -12.69 -0.89 -3.96
C THR A 240 -12.60 -1.87 -2.79
N GLY A 241 -13.70 -2.55 -2.44
CA GLY A 241 -13.80 -3.39 -1.25
C GLY A 241 -15.11 -4.18 -1.22
N PHE A 242 -15.27 -5.10 -0.28
CA PHE A 242 -16.54 -5.81 -0.05
C PHE A 242 -17.59 -4.96 0.69
N GLY A 243 -17.22 -3.76 1.15
CA GLY A 243 -18.06 -2.94 2.00
C GLY A 243 -18.46 -3.71 3.26
N SER A 244 -19.77 -3.88 3.46
CA SER A 244 -20.32 -4.63 4.60
C SER A 244 -20.53 -6.12 4.33
N PHE A 245 -20.16 -6.63 3.15
CA PHE A 245 -20.23 -8.05 2.86
C PHE A 245 -19.07 -8.80 3.50
N THR A 246 -19.33 -10.05 3.89
CA THR A 246 -18.35 -10.96 4.47
C THR A 246 -18.23 -12.24 3.64
N THR A 247 -17.04 -12.82 3.58
CA THR A 247 -16.82 -14.13 2.98
C THR A 247 -16.99 -15.25 4.01
N ASP A 248 -17.60 -16.36 3.62
CA ASP A 248 -17.72 -17.59 4.41
C ASP A 248 -17.19 -18.77 3.59
N ASP A 249 -15.90 -19.09 3.79
CA ASP A 249 -15.20 -20.18 3.10
C ASP A 249 -15.52 -21.52 3.77
N VAL A 250 -16.63 -22.15 3.37
CA VAL A 250 -17.07 -23.46 3.88
C VAL A 250 -16.05 -24.56 3.59
N THR A 251 -15.46 -24.55 2.39
CA THR A 251 -14.36 -25.42 2.00
C THR A 251 -13.37 -24.63 1.16
N LEU A 252 -12.21 -24.32 1.74
CA LEU A 252 -11.08 -23.71 1.04
C LEU A 252 -10.10 -24.81 0.64
N GLY A 253 -10.14 -25.23 -0.62
CA GLY A 253 -9.32 -26.34 -1.10
C GLY A 253 -7.82 -26.02 -1.13
N GLU A 254 -6.99 -27.06 -1.15
CA GLU A 254 -5.54 -26.95 -1.00
C GLU A 254 -4.92 -25.99 -2.04
N GLY A 255 -4.06 -25.07 -1.56
CA GLY A 255 -3.38 -24.08 -2.39
C GLY A 255 -4.13 -22.77 -2.62
N LEU A 256 -5.38 -22.65 -2.14
CA LEU A 256 -6.12 -21.40 -2.09
C LEU A 256 -5.91 -20.68 -0.75
N SER A 257 -5.82 -19.35 -0.80
CA SER A 257 -5.89 -18.48 0.39
C SER A 257 -7.21 -17.70 0.49
N TYR A 258 -8.00 -17.72 -0.58
CA TYR A 258 -9.35 -17.14 -0.68
C TYR A 258 -10.05 -17.74 -1.90
N VAL A 259 -11.38 -17.74 -1.90
CA VAL A 259 -12.18 -17.92 -3.13
C VAL A 259 -12.60 -16.57 -3.70
N TRP A 260 -13.11 -15.67 -2.85
CA TRP A 260 -13.56 -14.33 -3.22
C TRP A 260 -12.46 -13.29 -3.03
N LYS A 261 -12.26 -12.44 -4.04
CA LYS A 261 -11.37 -11.27 -3.96
C LYS A 261 -11.88 -10.13 -4.83
N ILE A 262 -11.60 -8.89 -4.43
CA ILE A 262 -11.83 -7.72 -5.27
C ILE A 262 -10.84 -7.72 -6.45
N ASP A 263 -11.39 -7.71 -7.67
CA ASP A 263 -10.63 -7.45 -8.89
C ASP A 263 -10.62 -5.94 -9.16
N ALA A 264 -9.51 -5.28 -8.88
CA ALA A 264 -9.38 -3.84 -9.08
C ALA A 264 -9.46 -3.40 -10.56
N SER A 265 -9.23 -4.32 -11.51
CA SER A 265 -9.27 -4.00 -12.94
C SER A 265 -10.72 -3.96 -13.45
N TYR A 266 -11.55 -4.89 -12.98
CA TYR A 266 -12.96 -5.00 -13.35
C TYR A 266 -13.93 -4.36 -12.34
N LYS A 267 -13.40 -3.91 -11.19
CA LYS A 267 -14.14 -3.25 -10.10
C LYS A 267 -15.30 -4.13 -9.62
N CYS A 268 -14.98 -5.38 -9.32
CA CYS A 268 -15.95 -6.41 -8.97
C CYS A 268 -15.43 -7.36 -7.88
N ALA A 269 -16.36 -8.02 -7.19
CA ALA A 269 -16.07 -9.20 -6.39
C ALA A 269 -15.94 -10.41 -7.32
N LYS A 270 -14.79 -11.10 -7.27
CA LYS A 270 -14.49 -12.25 -8.13
C LYS A 270 -14.29 -13.51 -7.30
N ALA A 271 -15.07 -14.55 -7.61
CA ALA A 271 -14.88 -15.91 -7.10
C ALA A 271 -14.13 -16.78 -8.11
N SER A 272 -13.07 -17.47 -7.68
CA SER A 272 -12.46 -18.53 -8.47
C SER A 272 -11.66 -19.48 -7.59
N ALA A 273 -11.74 -20.77 -7.90
CA ALA A 273 -10.91 -21.82 -7.30
C ALA A 273 -9.93 -22.45 -8.31
N PHE A 274 -9.44 -21.64 -9.26
CA PHE A 274 -8.43 -22.08 -10.22
C PHE A 274 -7.06 -21.48 -9.88
N VAL A 275 -6.11 -22.33 -9.46
CA VAL A 275 -4.76 -21.92 -9.09
C VAL A 275 -3.74 -22.84 -9.74
N ASN A 276 -2.63 -22.28 -10.22
CA ASN A 276 -1.52 -23.04 -10.84
C ASN A 276 -1.95 -24.01 -11.96
N LYS A 277 -2.94 -23.62 -12.76
CA LYS A 277 -3.53 -24.41 -13.85
C LYS A 277 -4.32 -25.64 -13.39
N ASN A 278 -4.78 -25.66 -12.14
CA ASN A 278 -5.59 -26.73 -11.58
C ASN A 278 -6.93 -26.21 -11.05
N ASN A 279 -8.00 -27.00 -11.27
CA ASN A 279 -9.29 -26.75 -10.64
C ASN A 279 -9.25 -27.32 -9.22
N ILE A 280 -9.70 -26.54 -8.25
CA ILE A 280 -9.72 -26.93 -6.85
C ILE A 280 -11.17 -27.03 -6.40
N ALA A 281 -11.55 -28.17 -5.81
CA ALA A 281 -12.87 -28.32 -5.20
C ALA A 281 -12.98 -27.36 -4.00
N SER A 282 -13.99 -26.50 -3.99
CA SER A 282 -14.17 -25.47 -2.96
C SER A 282 -15.62 -25.02 -2.88
N GLU A 283 -16.02 -24.58 -1.70
CA GLU A 283 -17.30 -23.94 -1.45
C GLU A 283 -17.05 -22.65 -0.65
N SER A 284 -17.57 -21.53 -1.15
CA SER A 284 -17.46 -20.25 -0.45
C SER A 284 -18.62 -19.33 -0.77
N TRP A 285 -19.00 -18.51 0.19
CA TRP A 285 -20.12 -17.58 0.09
C TRP A 285 -19.63 -16.14 0.24
N LEU A 286 -20.21 -15.24 -0.56
CA LEU A 286 -20.16 -13.80 -0.30
C LEU A 286 -21.51 -13.35 0.24
N VAL A 287 -21.54 -12.89 1.49
CA VAL A 287 -22.76 -12.72 2.28
C VAL A 287 -22.95 -11.27 2.66
N SER A 288 -24.15 -10.73 2.41
CA SER A 288 -24.51 -9.35 2.73
C SER A 288 -24.56 -9.10 4.26
N PRO A 289 -24.55 -7.82 4.69
CA PRO A 289 -25.08 -7.46 6.00
C PRO A 289 -26.55 -7.87 6.12
N TRP A 290 -27.13 -7.79 7.31
CA TRP A 290 -28.58 -7.85 7.45
C TRP A 290 -29.22 -6.66 6.73
N ILE A 291 -30.22 -6.90 5.90
CA ILE A 291 -30.95 -5.89 5.13
C ILE A 291 -32.39 -5.91 5.60
N ASN A 292 -32.80 -4.86 6.32
CA ASN A 292 -34.18 -4.61 6.66
C ASN A 292 -34.92 -4.09 5.43
N ILE A 293 -35.91 -4.83 4.92
CA ILE A 293 -36.80 -4.38 3.83
C ILE A 293 -38.05 -3.78 4.48
N PRO A 294 -38.26 -2.44 4.41
CA PRO A 294 -39.37 -1.79 5.09
C PRO A 294 -40.74 -2.36 4.66
N ALA A 295 -41.67 -2.50 5.60
CA ALA A 295 -43.05 -2.91 5.29
C ALA A 295 -43.83 -1.87 4.45
N SER A 296 -43.29 -0.65 4.31
CA SER A 296 -43.82 0.40 3.45
C SER A 296 -43.50 0.21 1.96
N GLU A 297 -42.56 -0.69 1.63
CA GLU A 297 -42.25 -1.00 0.23
C GLU A 297 -43.42 -1.72 -0.44
N THR A 298 -43.69 -1.38 -1.70
CA THR A 298 -44.74 -2.03 -2.50
C THR A 298 -44.17 -3.07 -3.46
N ALA A 299 -42.85 -3.07 -3.67
CA ALA A 299 -42.10 -4.01 -4.48
C ALA A 299 -40.64 -3.97 -4.03
N CYS A 300 -39.93 -5.09 -4.13
CA CYS A 300 -38.52 -5.16 -3.82
C CYS A 300 -37.88 -6.25 -4.67
N ASN A 301 -36.70 -5.97 -5.22
CA ASN A 301 -35.92 -6.87 -6.03
C ASN A 301 -34.45 -6.84 -5.59
N LEU A 302 -33.75 -7.94 -5.85
CA LEU A 302 -32.30 -7.98 -5.87
C LEU A 302 -31.83 -7.75 -7.32
N TYR A 303 -30.97 -6.77 -7.50
CA TYR A 303 -30.23 -6.55 -8.74
C TYR A 303 -28.75 -6.79 -8.49
N PHE A 304 -28.06 -7.37 -9.47
CA PHE A 304 -26.61 -7.44 -9.48
C PHE A 304 -26.13 -7.62 -10.91
N ASP A 305 -25.03 -6.96 -11.27
CA ASP A 305 -24.36 -7.24 -12.52
C ASP A 305 -23.45 -8.44 -12.32
N GLN A 306 -23.52 -9.40 -13.23
CA GLN A 306 -22.63 -10.56 -13.21
C GLN A 306 -21.97 -10.81 -14.56
N ALA A 307 -20.77 -11.38 -14.49
CA ALA A 307 -20.09 -12.01 -15.61
C ALA A 307 -19.63 -13.42 -15.19
N ILE A 308 -19.61 -14.34 -16.14
CA ILE A 308 -19.19 -15.72 -15.91
C ILE A 308 -18.15 -16.16 -16.94
N SER A 309 -17.25 -17.05 -16.50
CA SER A 309 -16.36 -17.75 -17.42
C SER A 309 -16.99 -19.04 -17.94
N LYS A 310 -16.45 -19.57 -19.05
CA LYS A 310 -16.94 -20.83 -19.66
C LYS A 310 -16.52 -22.10 -18.90
N TYR A 311 -15.85 -21.96 -17.76
CA TYR A 311 -15.19 -23.06 -17.05
C TYR A 311 -16.00 -23.63 -15.89
N PHE A 312 -17.28 -23.24 -15.77
CA PHE A 312 -18.25 -23.93 -14.92
C PHE A 312 -18.65 -25.28 -15.54
N GLY A 313 -18.93 -26.28 -14.70
CA GLY A 313 -19.52 -27.54 -15.15
C GLY A 313 -20.99 -27.33 -15.46
N THR A 314 -21.76 -26.91 -14.45
CA THR A 314 -23.13 -26.38 -14.63
C THR A 314 -23.27 -25.10 -13.80
N VAL A 315 -23.24 -23.94 -14.47
CA VAL A 315 -23.22 -22.63 -13.78
C VAL A 315 -24.40 -22.43 -12.82
N ALA A 316 -25.58 -22.97 -13.15
CA ALA A 316 -26.77 -22.88 -12.32
C ALA A 316 -26.69 -23.68 -11.01
N ASP A 317 -25.78 -24.65 -10.92
CA ASP A 317 -25.51 -25.44 -9.71
C ASP A 317 -24.30 -24.88 -8.94
N GLU A 318 -23.41 -24.17 -9.64
CA GLU A 318 -22.10 -23.76 -9.13
C GLU A 318 -22.02 -22.26 -8.72
N ALA A 319 -22.89 -21.40 -9.24
CA ALA A 319 -22.93 -19.97 -8.94
C ALA A 319 -24.33 -19.54 -8.51
N THR A 320 -24.73 -19.86 -7.28
CA THR A 320 -26.13 -19.77 -6.83
C THR A 320 -26.37 -18.58 -5.89
N VAL A 321 -27.62 -18.10 -5.83
CA VAL A 321 -28.01 -17.00 -4.93
C VAL A 321 -29.01 -17.51 -3.91
N TRP A 322 -28.80 -17.13 -2.65
CA TRP A 322 -29.56 -17.60 -1.50
C TRP A 322 -30.02 -16.42 -0.66
N VAL A 323 -31.10 -16.63 0.07
CA VAL A 323 -31.64 -15.67 1.03
C VAL A 323 -31.83 -16.34 2.39
N LYS A 324 -31.55 -15.59 3.45
CA LYS A 324 -31.81 -16.00 4.83
C LYS A 324 -32.62 -14.94 5.53
N VAL A 325 -33.83 -15.27 5.97
CA VAL A 325 -34.60 -14.40 6.86
C VAL A 325 -33.98 -14.47 8.26
N LYS A 326 -34.00 -13.37 9.02
CA LYS A 326 -33.57 -13.34 10.42
C LYS A 326 -34.23 -14.48 11.20
N ASP A 327 -33.42 -15.23 11.95
CA ASP A 327 -33.81 -16.46 12.67
C ASP A 327 -34.32 -17.64 11.81
N GLY A 328 -34.21 -17.55 10.49
CA GLY A 328 -34.57 -18.59 9.53
C GLY A 328 -33.37 -19.38 8.96
N ALA A 329 -33.67 -20.38 8.14
CA ALA A 329 -32.69 -21.11 7.35
C ALA A 329 -32.41 -20.43 6.00
N TRP A 330 -31.28 -20.76 5.40
CA TRP A 330 -30.97 -20.37 4.01
C TRP A 330 -31.91 -21.08 3.04
N THR A 331 -32.45 -20.32 2.08
CA THR A 331 -33.27 -20.83 0.97
C THR A 331 -32.70 -20.32 -0.35
N GLN A 332 -32.56 -21.18 -1.35
CA GLN A 332 -32.07 -20.79 -2.66
C GLN A 332 -33.11 -19.95 -3.38
N LEU A 333 -32.69 -18.84 -3.98
CA LEU A 333 -33.55 -18.03 -4.83
C LEU A 333 -33.63 -18.66 -6.23
N SER A 334 -34.83 -18.74 -6.78
CA SER A 334 -35.09 -19.18 -8.15
C SER A 334 -35.07 -18.01 -9.13
N GLY A 335 -34.95 -18.30 -10.43
CA GLY A 335 -35.04 -17.28 -11.49
C GLY A 335 -33.73 -16.54 -11.76
N ILE A 336 -32.60 -17.06 -11.27
CA ILE A 336 -31.27 -16.53 -11.62
C ILE A 336 -30.99 -16.85 -13.08
N THR A 337 -30.75 -15.81 -13.87
CA THR A 337 -30.30 -15.90 -15.26
C THR A 337 -28.79 -15.70 -15.32
N TYR A 338 -28.10 -16.34 -16.27
CA TYR A 338 -26.66 -16.16 -16.46
C TYR A 338 -26.37 -15.57 -17.85
N PRO A 339 -25.38 -14.67 -17.95
CA PRO A 339 -25.00 -14.07 -19.24
C PRO A 339 -24.55 -15.11 -20.27
N GLU A 340 -24.82 -14.87 -21.54
CA GLU A 340 -24.32 -15.70 -22.63
C GLU A 340 -22.83 -15.44 -22.89
N ILE A 341 -22.07 -16.50 -23.15
CA ILE A 341 -20.66 -16.39 -23.55
C ILE A 341 -20.59 -16.48 -25.07
N ALA A 342 -20.22 -15.36 -25.70
CA ALA A 342 -20.08 -15.30 -27.15
C ALA A 342 -19.03 -16.30 -27.68
N ASP A 343 -19.26 -16.81 -28.89
CA ASP A 343 -18.38 -17.76 -29.57
C ASP A 343 -16.92 -17.30 -29.60
N GLY A 344 -16.01 -18.22 -29.27
CA GLY A 344 -14.57 -17.96 -29.21
C GLY A 344 -14.11 -17.12 -28.02
N LYS A 345 -15.00 -16.72 -27.10
CA LYS A 345 -14.62 -16.07 -25.83
C LYS A 345 -14.48 -17.08 -24.69
N SER A 346 -13.88 -16.63 -23.60
CA SER A 346 -13.78 -17.39 -22.35
C SER A 346 -14.61 -16.78 -21.21
N PHE A 347 -15.16 -15.59 -21.43
CA PHE A 347 -15.92 -14.81 -20.48
C PHE A 347 -17.09 -14.13 -21.19
N SER A 348 -18.20 -13.98 -20.48
CA SER A 348 -19.32 -13.15 -20.90
C SER A 348 -19.02 -11.66 -20.69
N SER A 349 -19.86 -10.80 -21.26
CA SER A 349 -19.99 -9.42 -20.77
C SER A 349 -20.68 -9.41 -19.40
N PHE A 350 -20.57 -8.29 -18.67
CA PHE A 350 -21.43 -8.06 -17.51
C PHE A 350 -22.87 -7.82 -17.96
N GLU A 351 -23.81 -8.54 -17.36
CA GLU A 351 -25.25 -8.33 -17.53
C GLU A 351 -25.94 -8.28 -16.18
N THR A 352 -26.98 -7.45 -16.08
CA THR A 352 -27.76 -7.30 -14.85
C THR A 352 -28.74 -8.46 -14.70
N SER A 353 -28.65 -9.15 -13.58
CA SER A 353 -29.65 -10.13 -13.14
C SER A 353 -30.62 -9.50 -12.15
N THR A 354 -31.90 -9.84 -12.27
CA THR A 354 -32.98 -9.34 -11.41
C THR A 354 -33.71 -10.51 -10.79
N VAL A 355 -33.91 -10.46 -9.46
CA VAL A 355 -34.57 -11.51 -8.70
C VAL A 355 -35.63 -10.88 -7.82
N ASP A 356 -36.87 -11.40 -7.89
CA ASP A 356 -37.98 -10.91 -7.07
C ASP A 356 -37.73 -11.19 -5.58
N LEU A 357 -37.88 -10.15 -4.76
CA LEU A 357 -37.82 -10.21 -3.31
C LEU A 357 -39.13 -9.74 -2.65
N ALA A 358 -40.23 -9.60 -3.40
CA ALA A 358 -41.50 -9.09 -2.86
C ALA A 358 -42.01 -9.88 -1.63
N SER A 359 -41.78 -11.20 -1.59
CA SER A 359 -42.15 -12.05 -0.44
C SER A 359 -41.36 -11.79 0.85
N TYR A 360 -40.33 -10.95 0.78
CA TYR A 360 -39.46 -10.55 1.90
C TYR A 360 -39.71 -9.12 2.39
N ILE A 361 -40.66 -8.39 1.80
CA ILE A 361 -41.09 -7.07 2.30
C ILE A 361 -41.55 -7.20 3.75
N GLY A 362 -41.09 -6.28 4.61
CA GLY A 362 -41.34 -6.28 6.05
C GLY A 362 -40.45 -7.23 6.86
N LYS A 363 -39.45 -7.87 6.25
CA LYS A 363 -38.50 -8.77 6.91
C LYS A 363 -37.09 -8.21 6.88
N THR A 364 -36.26 -8.70 7.80
CA THR A 364 -34.81 -8.53 7.75
C THR A 364 -34.19 -9.79 7.14
N ILE A 365 -33.38 -9.62 6.09
CA ILE A 365 -32.79 -10.73 5.32
C ILE A 365 -31.28 -10.61 5.17
N LYS A 366 -30.60 -11.70 4.81
CA LYS A 366 -29.29 -11.69 4.15
C LYS A 366 -29.43 -12.25 2.74
N VAL A 367 -28.62 -11.73 1.83
CA VAL A 367 -28.39 -12.31 0.50
C VAL A 367 -27.00 -12.97 0.52
N GLY A 368 -26.91 -14.20 0.02
CA GLY A 368 -25.67 -14.96 -0.09
C GLY A 368 -25.43 -15.39 -1.53
N PHE A 369 -24.26 -15.08 -2.06
CA PHE A 369 -23.77 -15.57 -3.35
C PHE A 369 -22.87 -16.77 -3.09
N LYS A 370 -23.36 -17.98 -3.35
CA LYS A 370 -22.66 -19.24 -3.13
C LYS A 370 -21.90 -19.64 -4.39
N TYR A 371 -20.60 -19.79 -4.26
CA TYR A 371 -19.70 -20.36 -5.25
C TYR A 371 -19.35 -21.80 -4.89
N LEU A 372 -19.42 -22.70 -5.86
CA LEU A 372 -18.98 -24.08 -5.77
C LEU A 372 -18.08 -24.43 -6.95
N SER A 373 -17.04 -25.20 -6.69
CA SER A 373 -16.15 -25.77 -7.68
C SER A 373 -15.80 -27.22 -7.35
N SER A 374 -15.26 -27.93 -8.33
CA SER A 374 -14.79 -29.32 -8.23
C SER A 374 -13.39 -29.47 -8.83
N ASP A 375 -12.84 -30.68 -8.80
CA ASP A 375 -11.65 -31.04 -9.56
C ASP A 375 -11.89 -31.03 -11.10
N ALA A 376 -13.14 -31.18 -11.54
CA ALA A 376 -13.52 -31.14 -12.95
C ALA A 376 -13.74 -29.72 -13.47
N ALA A 377 -14.26 -28.81 -12.65
CA ALA A 377 -14.65 -27.46 -13.06
C ALA A 377 -14.43 -26.43 -11.95
N ALA A 378 -13.81 -25.29 -12.32
CA ALA A 378 -13.61 -24.15 -11.44
C ALA A 378 -13.86 -22.85 -12.23
N GLY A 379 -15.13 -22.63 -12.57
CA GLY A 379 -15.58 -21.40 -13.23
C GLY A 379 -15.21 -20.15 -12.45
N THR A 380 -15.23 -19.00 -13.11
CA THR A 380 -15.01 -17.71 -12.46
C THR A 380 -16.31 -16.93 -12.50
N TRP A 381 -16.75 -16.46 -11.33
CA TRP A 381 -17.94 -15.63 -11.20
C TRP A 381 -17.53 -14.24 -10.76
N GLU A 382 -17.98 -13.22 -11.48
CA GLU A 382 -17.73 -11.83 -11.16
C GLU A 382 -19.03 -11.11 -10.87
N LEU A 383 -19.08 -10.37 -9.76
CA LEU A 383 -20.25 -9.67 -9.26
C LEU A 383 -19.94 -8.19 -9.01
N ARG A 384 -20.83 -7.29 -9.39
CA ARG A 384 -20.78 -5.87 -9.01
C ARG A 384 -22.16 -5.26 -8.96
N ASN A 385 -22.27 -4.08 -8.35
CA ASN A 385 -23.53 -3.32 -8.27
C ASN A 385 -24.69 -4.14 -7.66
N VAL A 386 -24.47 -4.78 -6.52
CA VAL A 386 -25.52 -5.46 -5.77
C VAL A 386 -26.47 -4.40 -5.18
N ILE A 387 -27.75 -4.50 -5.48
CA ILE A 387 -28.79 -3.57 -5.05
C ILE A 387 -29.99 -4.35 -4.51
N VAL A 388 -30.51 -3.96 -3.34
CA VAL A 388 -31.80 -4.43 -2.82
C VAL A 388 -32.73 -3.22 -2.73
N ALA A 389 -33.69 -3.11 -3.66
CA ALA A 389 -34.55 -1.94 -3.79
C ALA A 389 -35.79 -2.23 -4.67
N LYS A 390 -36.73 -1.29 -4.76
CA LYS A 390 -37.87 -1.38 -5.68
C LYS A 390 -37.44 -1.41 -7.14
N ASP A 391 -36.51 -0.53 -7.48
CA ASP A 391 -35.87 -0.37 -8.79
C ASP A 391 -34.42 0.08 -8.60
N PRO A 392 -33.51 -0.12 -9.58
CA PRO A 392 -32.09 0.19 -9.38
C PRO A 392 -31.80 1.70 -9.23
N GLU A 393 -32.70 2.58 -9.68
CA GLU A 393 -32.54 4.04 -9.55
C GLU A 393 -32.88 4.51 -8.12
N SER A 394 -33.82 3.85 -7.45
CA SER A 394 -34.23 4.16 -6.08
C SER A 394 -33.12 3.93 -5.04
N ALA A 395 -32.09 3.15 -5.36
CA ALA A 395 -30.89 2.98 -4.53
C ALA A 395 -29.84 4.09 -4.69
N GLY A 396 -30.11 5.08 -5.56
CA GLY A 396 -29.22 6.22 -5.83
C GLY A 396 -29.13 7.28 -4.73
N ILE A 397 -29.85 7.13 -3.61
CA ILE A 397 -29.81 8.08 -2.47
C ILE A 397 -29.17 7.39 -1.27
N ASN A 398 -27.86 7.26 -1.26
CA ASN A 398 -27.08 7.10 -0.02
C ASN A 398 -25.93 8.10 -0.03
N HIS A 399 -26.29 9.39 -0.05
CA HIS A 399 -25.51 10.33 0.76
C HIS A 399 -25.68 9.81 2.18
N VAL A 400 -24.60 9.31 2.79
CA VAL A 400 -24.51 9.22 4.24
C VAL A 400 -24.82 10.63 4.71
N THR A 401 -26.07 10.89 5.11
CA THR A 401 -26.35 12.06 5.90
C THR A 401 -25.65 11.73 7.19
N ALA A 402 -24.45 12.29 7.36
CA ALA A 402 -23.91 12.51 8.68
C ALA A 402 -25.07 13.13 9.45
N GLU A 403 -25.69 12.35 10.33
CA GLU A 403 -26.65 12.89 11.27
C GLU A 403 -25.93 14.07 11.89
N LYS A 404 -26.54 15.25 11.75
CA LYS A 404 -26.04 16.47 12.34
C LYS A 404 -25.64 16.14 13.76
N PHE A 405 -24.34 16.18 14.03
CA PHE A 405 -23.86 16.42 15.38
C PHE A 405 -24.46 17.77 15.76
N ASN A 406 -25.62 17.73 16.42
CA ASN A 406 -26.17 18.87 17.09
C ASN A 406 -25.15 19.24 18.16
N ALA A 407 -24.37 20.28 17.87
CA ALA A 407 -23.66 21.02 18.89
C ALA A 407 -24.70 21.56 19.86
N ASN A 408 -24.69 21.02 21.08
CA ASN A 408 -25.03 21.76 22.29
C ASN A 408 -23.78 21.80 23.16
#